data_AF-R5BFX9-F1
#
_entry.id   AF-R5BFX9-F1
#
_cell.length_a   1.000
_cell.length_b   1.000
_cell.length_c   1.000
_cell.angle_alpha   90.00
_cell.angle_beta   90.00
_cell.angle_gamma   90.00
#
_symmetry.space_group_name_H-M   'P 1'
#
loop_
_entity.id
_entity.type
_entity.pdbx_description
1 polymer ?
#
loop_
_entity_poly.entity_id
_entity_poly.type
_entity_poly.pdbx_seq_one_letter_code
_entity_poly.pdbx_strand_id
1 'polypeptide(L)'
;MFTVLLCMFAGIAVGWLLRNRDCGWASKTVTVLIWALLFLLGVEVGGDRKIISALPSLGLEALVIAVLSTVGSCLLAWVLWRYIKSCKKES
;
A
#
# COMPACT_ATOMS: atom_id res chain seq x y z
N MET A 1 -3.07 19.05 8.05
CA MET A 1 -2.89 17.70 8.63
C MET A 1 -4.20 17.13 9.18
N PHE A 2 -4.87 17.80 10.12
CA PHE A 2 -6.18 17.36 10.62
C PHE A 2 -7.26 17.19 9.55
N THR A 3 -7.30 18.07 8.54
CA THR A 3 -8.25 17.93 7.42
C THR A 3 -8.05 16.64 6.64
N VAL A 4 -6.81 16.19 6.46
CA VAL A 4 -6.49 14.94 5.77
C VAL A 4 -6.94 13.75 6.63
N LEU A 5 -6.69 13.83 7.95
CA LEU A 5 -7.15 12.80 8.90
C LEU A 5 -8.68 12.71 8.92
N LEU A 6 -9.39 13.84 8.95
CA LEU A 6 -10.85 13.92 8.88
C LEU A 6 -11.38 13.36 7.55
N CYS A 7 -10.74 13.68 6.43
CA CYS A 7 -11.09 13.10 5.13
C CYS A 7 -10.89 11.58 5.09
N MET A 8 -9.80 11.05 5.67
CA MET A 8 -9.61 9.59 5.77
C MET A 8 -10.69 8.95 6.63
N PHE A 9 -11.00 9.53 7.79
CA PHE A 9 -12.07 9.04 8.67
C PHE A 9 -13.44 9.07 7.98
N ALA A 10 -13.77 10.17 7.31
CA ALA A 10 -14.99 10.29 6.53
C ALA A 10 -15.05 9.26 5.40
N GLY A 11 -13.94 9.03 4.69
CA GLY A 11 -13.84 8.01 3.63
C GLY A 11 -14.08 6.59 4.16
N ILE A 12 -13.53 6.26 5.34
CA ILE A 12 -13.76 4.97 6.00
C ILE A 12 -15.23 4.84 6.42
N ALA A 13 -15.81 5.87 7.01
CA ALA A 13 -17.21 5.87 7.44
C ALA A 13 -18.17 5.69 6.24
N VAL A 14 -17.93 6.40 5.15
CA VAL A 14 -18.70 6.28 3.90
C VAL A 14 -18.50 4.90 3.28
N GLY A 15 -17.26 4.39 3.23
CA GLY A 15 -16.95 3.05 2.75
C GLY A 15 -17.59 1.94 3.58
N TRP A 16 -17.71 2.13 4.90
CA TRP A 16 -18.36 1.20 5.81
C TRP A 16 -19.89 1.24 5.66
N LEU A 17 -20.50 2.41 5.48
CA LEU A 17 -21.93 2.54 5.20
C LEU A 17 -22.31 1.90 3.85
N LEU A 18 -21.45 2.02 2.84
CA LEU A 18 -21.62 1.37 1.53
C LEU A 18 -21.33 -0.13 1.54
N ARG A 19 -20.61 -0.66 2.56
CA ARG A 19 -20.29 -2.10 2.71
C ARG A 19 -21.53 -2.97 2.88
N ASN A 20 -22.62 -2.42 3.43
CA ASN A 20 -23.85 -3.17 3.73
C ASN A 20 -24.74 -3.43 2.49
N ARG A 21 -24.35 -2.92 1.32
CA ARG A 21 -24.89 -3.33 0.04
C ARG A 21 -23.77 -4.12 -0.62
N ASP A 22 -23.98 -5.40 -0.93
CA ASP A 22 -23.02 -6.25 -1.66
C ASP A 22 -22.75 -5.68 -3.06
N CYS A 23 -21.98 -4.60 -3.10
CA CYS A 23 -21.70 -3.81 -4.27
C CYS A 23 -20.50 -4.44 -4.96
N GLY A 24 -20.65 -5.69 -5.42
CA GLY A 24 -19.65 -6.37 -6.25
C GLY A 24 -19.28 -5.56 -7.51
N TRP A 25 -20.12 -4.58 -7.87
CA TRP A 25 -19.86 -3.59 -8.91
C TRP A 25 -18.84 -2.53 -8.49
N ALA A 26 -18.83 -2.08 -7.24
CA ALA A 26 -17.85 -1.11 -6.76
C ALA A 26 -16.42 -1.65 -6.86
N SER A 27 -16.22 -2.93 -6.58
CA SER A 27 -14.92 -3.59 -6.76
C SER A 27 -14.47 -3.61 -8.23
N LYS A 28 -15.40 -3.85 -9.17
CA LYS A 28 -15.10 -3.79 -10.61
C LYS A 28 -14.78 -2.36 -11.04
N THR A 29 -15.57 -1.38 -10.61
CA THR A 29 -15.34 0.05 -10.93
C THR A 29 -13.98 0.53 -10.42
N VAL A 30 -13.62 0.19 -9.17
CA VAL A 30 -12.31 0.55 -8.60
C VAL A 30 -11.17 -0.12 -9.37
N THR A 31 -11.30 -1.40 -9.73
CA THR A 31 -10.28 -2.11 -10.51
C THR A 31 -10.07 -1.46 -11.89
N VAL A 32 -11.15 -1.11 -12.59
CA VAL A 32 -11.09 -0.41 -13.89
C VAL A 32 -10.46 0.97 -13.73
N LEU A 33 -10.80 1.69 -12.67
CA LEU A 33 -10.24 3.01 -12.39
C LEU A 33 -8.73 2.94 -12.09
N ILE A 34 -8.29 1.93 -11.32
CA ILE A 34 -6.87 1.67 -11.06
C ILE A 34 -6.14 1.38 -12.38
N TRP A 35 -6.73 0.55 -13.25
CA TRP A 35 -6.17 0.27 -14.58
C TRP A 35 -6.01 1.54 -15.41
N ALA A 36 -7.05 2.38 -15.47
CA ALA A 36 -7.01 3.64 -16.20
C ALA A 36 -5.96 4.59 -15.62
N LEU A 37 -5.88 4.70 -14.29
CA LEU A 37 -4.91 5.55 -13.61
C LEU A 37 -3.47 5.06 -13.81
N LEU A 38 -3.24 3.75 -13.73
CA LEU A 38 -1.93 3.15 -14.02
C LEU A 38 -1.51 3.36 -15.47
N PHE A 39 -2.45 3.25 -16.41
CA PHE A 39 -2.18 3.53 -17.82
C PHE A 39 -1.80 4.99 -18.03
N LEU A 40 -2.59 5.92 -17.48
CA LEU A 40 -2.33 7.35 -17.60
C LEU A 40 -0.98 7.72 -16.97
N LEU A 41 -0.70 7.20 -15.78
CA LEU A 41 0.58 7.36 -15.10
C LEU A 41 1.75 6.83 -15.93
N GLY A 42 1.59 5.64 -16.54
CA GLY A 42 2.62 5.06 -17.41
C GLY A 42 2.92 5.90 -18.65
N VAL A 43 1.90 6.51 -19.24
CA VAL A 43 2.06 7.44 -20.38
C VAL A 43 2.76 8.72 -19.95
N GLU A 44 2.34 9.30 -18.83
CA GLU A 44 2.90 10.55 -18.27
C GLU A 44 4.39 10.37 -17.92
N VAL A 45 4.73 9.25 -17.28
CA VAL A 45 6.10 8.90 -16.90
C VAL A 45 6.96 8.49 -18.11
N GLY A 46 6.38 7.83 -19.11
CA GLY A 46 7.07 7.35 -20.31
C GLY A 46 7.39 8.42 -21.34
N GLY A 47 6.62 9.52 -21.38
CA GLY A 47 6.85 10.65 -22.29
C GLY A 47 8.02 11.55 -21.89
N ASP A 48 8.38 11.57 -20.60
CA ASP A 48 9.40 12.46 -20.06
C ASP A 48 10.76 11.76 -19.91
N ARG A 49 11.70 12.08 -20.82
CA ARG A 49 13.08 11.57 -20.78
C ARG A 49 13.78 11.80 -19.43
N LYS A 50 13.43 12.89 -18.73
CA LYS A 50 13.99 13.26 -17.42
C LYS A 50 13.52 12.30 -16.31
N ILE A 51 12.27 11.87 -16.34
CA ILE A 51 11.73 10.88 -15.40
C ILE A 51 12.27 9.48 -15.75
N ILE A 52 12.33 9.14 -17.05
CA ILE A 52 12.88 7.87 -17.51
C ILE A 52 14.35 7.67 -17.15
N SER A 53 15.16 8.72 -17.14
CA SER A 53 16.56 8.65 -16.69
C SER A 53 16.70 8.54 -15.17
N ALA A 54 15.73 9.06 -14.41
CA ALA A 54 15.73 9.00 -12.95
C ALA A 54 15.10 7.70 -12.41
N LEU A 55 14.23 7.06 -13.19
CA LEU A 55 13.54 5.81 -12.86
C LEU A 55 14.50 4.67 -12.47
N PRO A 56 15.62 4.42 -13.18
CA PRO A 56 16.59 3.38 -12.78
C PRO A 56 17.20 3.67 -11.42
N SER A 57 17.62 4.91 -11.16
CA SER A 57 18.22 5.31 -9.87
C SER A 57 17.21 5.26 -8.73
N LEU A 58 16.02 5.84 -8.93
CA LEU A 58 14.94 5.86 -7.93
C LEU A 58 14.38 4.46 -7.71
N GLY A 59 14.30 3.64 -8.75
CA GLY A 59 13.84 2.27 -8.69
C GLY A 59 14.79 1.38 -7.91
N LEU A 60 16.11 1.54 -8.08
CA LEU A 60 17.11 0.78 -7.33
C LEU A 60 17.11 1.18 -5.84
N GLU A 61 17.01 2.48 -5.56
CA GLU A 61 16.87 2.98 -4.18
C GLU A 61 15.58 2.46 -3.51
N ALA A 62 14.44 2.56 -4.21
CA ALA A 62 13.17 2.03 -3.74
C ALA A 62 13.20 0.51 -3.55
N LEU A 63 13.87 -0.25 -4.43
CA LEU A 63 14.05 -1.69 -4.30
C LEU A 63 14.81 -2.03 -3.01
N VAL A 64 15.93 -1.34 -2.75
CA VAL A 64 16.71 -1.55 -1.52
C VAL A 64 15.86 -1.26 -0.30
N ILE A 65 15.14 -0.13 -0.28
CA ILE A 65 14.26 0.23 0.84
C ILE A 65 13.15 -0.82 1.01
N ALA A 66 12.53 -1.28 -0.07
CA ALA A 66 11.45 -2.28 -0.02
C ALA A 66 11.95 -3.63 0.52
N VAL A 67 13.12 -4.10 0.08
CA VAL A 67 13.72 -5.35 0.56
C VAL A 67 14.08 -5.22 2.05
N LEU A 68 14.76 -4.14 2.45
CA LEU A 68 15.10 -3.91 3.84
C LEU A 68 13.86 -3.79 4.74
N SER A 69 12.82 -3.09 4.27
CA SER A 69 11.55 -2.94 4.99
C SER A 69 10.83 -4.27 5.14
N THR A 70 10.76 -5.07 4.08
CA THR A 70 10.10 -6.39 4.11
C THR A 70 10.85 -7.36 5.02
N VAL A 71 12.18 -7.42 4.91
CA VAL A 71 13.02 -8.25 5.77
C VAL A 71 12.91 -7.79 7.23
N GLY A 72 12.98 -6.48 7.49
CA GLY A 72 12.79 -5.91 8.82
C GLY A 72 11.45 -6.29 9.44
N SER A 73 10.35 -6.15 8.68
CA SER A 73 9.01 -6.52 9.12
C SER A 73 8.89 -8.03 9.42
N CYS A 74 9.45 -8.89 8.57
CA CYS A 74 9.48 -10.34 8.78
C CYS A 74 10.31 -10.73 10.01
N LEU A 75 11.47 -10.11 10.20
CA LEU A 75 12.34 -10.36 11.36
C LEU A 75 11.65 -9.95 12.67
N LEU A 76 11.04 -8.77 12.72
CA LEU A 76 10.28 -8.30 13.88
C LEU A 76 9.09 -9.22 14.19
N ALA A 77 8.33 -9.63 13.18
CA ALA A 77 7.23 -10.57 13.35
C ALA A 77 7.73 -11.93 13.90
N TRP A 78 8.89 -12.39 13.43
CA TRP A 78 9.50 -13.64 13.91
C TRP A 78 10.01 -13.53 15.36
N VAL A 79 10.64 -12.41 15.72
CA VAL A 79 11.07 -12.11 17.09
C VAL A 79 9.86 -12.05 18.01
N LEU A 80 8.79 -11.35 17.61
CA LEU A 80 7.55 -11.26 18.37
C LEU A 80 6.93 -12.65 18.59
N TRP A 81 6.86 -13.47 17.54
CA TRP A 81 6.37 -14.85 17.63
C TRP A 81 7.19 -15.68 18.62
N ARG A 82 8.52 -15.55 18.58
CA ARG A 82 9.41 -16.27 19.50
C ARG A 82 9.26 -15.79 20.93
N TYR A 83 9.10 -14.49 21.15
CA TYR A 83 8.86 -13.90 22.48
C TYR A 83 7.53 -14.41 23.08
N ILE A 84 6.45 -14.35 22.31
CA ILE A 84 5.13 -14.86 22.73
C ILE A 84 5.20 -16.38 23.03
N LYS A 85 5.89 -17.16 22.20
CA LYS A 85 6.02 -18.61 22.39
C LYS A 85 6.83 -18.96 23.64
N SER A 86 7.84 -18.16 24.00
CA SER A 86 8.61 -18.32 25.24
C SER A 86 7.77 -17.99 26.48
N CYS A 87 6.92 -16.96 26.44
CA CYS A 87 5.98 -16.67 27.53
C CYS A 87 4.94 -17.78 27.77
N LYS A 88 4.58 -18.56 26.75
CA LYS A 88 3.61 -19.66 26.89
C LYS A 88 4.19 -20.95 27.50
N LYS A 89 5.51 -21.05 27.67
CA LYS A 89 6.17 -22.21 28.31
C LYS A 89 6.33 -22.07 29.84
N GLU A 90 5.96 -20.94 30.41
CA GLU A 90 6.08 -20.63 31.84
C GLU A 90 4.70 -20.48 32.51
N SER A 91 3.72 -21.27 32.08
CA SER A 91 2.41 -21.40 32.72
C SER A 91 1.91 -22.84 32.63
#